data_AF-A0A7R9R0B8-F1
#
_entry.id   AF-A0A7R9R0B8-F1
#
_cell.length_a   1.000
_cell.length_b   1.000
_cell.length_c   1.000
_cell.angle_alpha   90.00
_cell.angle_beta   90.00
_cell.angle_gamma   90.00
#
_symmetry.space_group_name_H-M   'P 1'
#
loop_
_entity.id
_entity.type
_entity.pdbx_description
1 polymer ?
#
loop_
_entity_poly.entity_id
_entity_poly.type
_entity_poly.pdbx_seq_one_letter_code
_entity_poly.pdbx_strand_id
1 'polypeptide(L)' 'MFAMSVERGTQTTLYCALEESLDSESGFYYDLFGVHRNCLLVDNMYANATDDKSAELLWELSADLVKLEDKYKL' A
#
# COMPACT_ATOMS: atom_id res chain seq x y z
N MET A 1 -12.90 3.04 -11.82
CA MET A 1 -11.46 2.75 -12.01
C MET A 1 -11.02 3.47 -13.27
N PHE A 2 -10.46 4.67 -13.11
CA PHE A 2 -9.97 5.45 -14.26
C PHE A 2 -8.69 4.80 -14.79
N ALA A 3 -8.57 4.69 -16.11
CA ALA A 3 -7.56 3.89 -16.80
C ALA A 3 -6.14 4.44 -16.56
N MET A 4 -5.46 3.90 -15.55
CA MET A 4 -4.02 3.99 -15.41
C MET A 4 -3.37 3.14 -16.50
N SER A 5 -2.35 3.67 -17.19
CA SER A 5 -1.61 2.89 -18.18
C SER A 5 -0.68 1.90 -17.48
N VAL A 6 -0.29 0.83 -18.20
CA VAL A 6 0.66 -0.16 -17.68
C VAL A 6 1.95 0.52 -17.25
N GLU A 7 2.46 1.44 -18.06
CA GLU A 7 3.69 2.19 -17.79
C GLU A 7 3.60 3.00 -16.49
N ARG A 8 2.45 3.66 -16.25
CA ARG A 8 2.23 4.43 -15.02
C ARG A 8 2.16 3.52 -13.80
N GLY A 9 1.38 2.43 -13.86
CA GLY A 9 1.31 1.49 -12.74
C GLY A 9 2.67 0.86 -12.42
N THR A 10 3.40 0.43 -13.46
CA THR A 10 4.75 -0.14 -13.32
C THR A 10 5.74 0.86 -12.73
N GLN A 11 5.68 2.14 -13.13
CA GLN A 11 6.54 3.17 -12.57
C GLN A 11 6.40 3.27 -11.04
N THR A 12 5.16 3.33 -10.52
CA THR A 12 4.93 3.40 -9.08
C THR A 12 5.45 2.17 -8.35
N THR A 13 5.21 0.98 -8.89
CA THR A 13 5.74 -0.26 -8.31
C THR A 13 7.26 -0.27 -8.26
N LEU A 14 7.94 0.15 -9.34
CA LEU A 14 9.39 0.23 -9.38
C LEU A 14 9.94 1.29 -8.43
N TYR A 15 9.28 2.44 -8.32
CA TYR A 15 9.66 3.50 -7.39
C TYR A 15 9.64 2.99 -5.94
N CYS A 16 8.52 2.41 -5.48
CA CYS A 16 8.43 1.87 -4.12
C CYS A 16 9.41 0.73 -3.82
N ALA A 17 9.84 -0.02 -4.85
CA ALA A 17 10.73 -1.17 -4.67
C ALA A 17 12.22 -0.82 -4.73
N LEU A 18 12.59 0.27 -5.40
CA LEU A 18 13.99 0.55 -5.77
C LEU A 18 14.50 1.93 -5.34
N GLU A 19 13.64 2.85 -4.95
CA GLU A 19 14.06 4.20 -4.56
C GLU A 19 14.74 4.16 -3.18
N GLU A 20 16.06 4.39 -3.16
CA GLU A 20 16.88 4.34 -1.94
C GLU A 20 16.42 5.33 -0.87
N SER A 21 15.84 6.47 -1.26
CA SER A 21 15.33 7.44 -0.29
C SER A 21 14.16 6.91 0.54
N LEU A 22 13.51 5.81 0.12
CA LEU A 22 12.41 5.18 0.84
C LEU A 22 12.87 4.05 1.78
N ASP A 23 14.15 3.68 1.81
CA ASP A 23 14.66 2.52 2.56
C ASP A 23 14.38 2.62 4.08
N SER A 24 14.38 3.85 4.62
CA SER A 24 14.05 4.11 6.03
C SER A 24 12.56 4.36 6.28
N GLU A 25 11.72 4.37 5.25
CA GLU A 25 10.29 4.69 5.33
C GLU A 25 9.44 3.41 5.33
N SER A 26 8.33 3.41 6.08
CA SER A 26 7.38 2.28 6.10
C SER A 26 5.97 2.77 6.41
N GLY A 27 4.95 2.02 5.97
CA GLY A 27 3.55 2.32 6.25
C GLY A 27 2.90 3.41 5.39
N PHE A 28 3.58 3.86 4.32
CA PHE A 28 3.08 4.88 3.41
C PHE A 28 2.43 4.31 2.15
N TYR A 29 1.60 5.15 1.52
CA TYR A 29 1.01 4.89 0.21
C TYR A 29 1.52 5.93 -0.79
N TYR A 30 1.86 5.49 -2.00
CA TYR A 30 2.33 6.37 -3.08
C TYR A 30 1.44 6.21 -4.30
N ASP A 31 1.17 7.31 -5.00
CA ASP A 31 0.41 7.30 -6.25
C ASP A 31 0.94 8.38 -7.21
N LEU A 32 0.67 8.18 -8.50
CA LEU A 32 0.93 9.12 -9.58
C LEU A 32 -0.28 10.04 -9.78
N PHE A 33 -0.49 10.96 -8.82
CA PHE A 33 -1.45 12.05 -8.98
C PHE A 33 -0.77 13.32 -9.50
N GLY A 34 -1.15 13.76 -10.70
CA GLY A 34 -0.80 15.09 -11.21
C GLY A 34 -0.11 15.10 -12.57
N VAL A 35 0.21 16.31 -13.03
CA VAL A 35 0.89 16.58 -14.32
C VAL A 35 2.40 16.27 -14.23
N HIS A 36 2.96 16.26 -13.02
CA HIS A 36 4.32 15.84 -12.76
C HIS A 36 4.40 14.32 -12.71
N ARG A 37 5.25 13.73 -13.55
CA ARG A 37 5.48 12.27 -13.68
C ARG A 37 6.25 11.66 -12.50
N ASN A 38 6.09 12.19 -11.30
CA ASN A 38 6.78 11.75 -10.10
C ASN A 38 5.79 11.02 -9.20
N CYS A 39 6.22 9.90 -8.62
CA CYS A 39 5.44 9.21 -7.59
C CYS A 39 5.45 10.09 -6.33
N LEU A 40 4.27 10.30 -5.74
CA LEU A 40 4.11 11.19 -4.60
C LEU A 40 3.46 10.44 -3.45
N LEU A 41 3.82 10.84 -2.23
CA LEU A 41 3.17 10.39 -1.01
C LEU A 41 1.68 10.78 -1.04
N VAL A 42 0.82 9.86 -0.61
CA VAL A 42 -0.62 10.10 -0.50
C VAL A 42 -0.93 10.66 0.88
N ASP A 43 -1.20 11.96 0.95
CA ASP A 43 -1.47 12.65 2.21
C ASP A 43 -2.91 12.51 2.71
N ASN A 44 -3.86 12.14 1.84
CA ASN A 44 -5.29 12.11 2.15
C ASN A 44 -5.87 10.70 1.90
N MET A 45 -5.50 9.76 2.76
CA MET A 45 -6.10 8.43 2.76
C MET A 45 -7.57 8.48 3.18
N TYR A 46 -8.37 7.54 2.66
CA TYR A 46 -9.74 7.37 3.10
C TYR A 46 -9.77 6.96 4.58
N ALA A 47 -10.71 7.51 5.35
CA ALA A 47 -10.77 7.32 6.80
C ALA A 47 -10.84 5.85 7.24
N ASN A 48 -11.44 4.97 6.43
CA ASN A 48 -11.51 3.54 6.69
C ASN A 48 -10.20 2.79 6.37
N ALA A 49 -9.34 3.35 5.51
CA ALA A 49 -8.03 2.79 5.22
C ALA A 49 -6.99 3.10 6.30
N THR A 50 -7.34 3.97 7.25
CA THR A 50 -6.51 4.36 8.40
C THR A 50 -7.10 3.92 9.74
N ASP A 51 -8.09 3.03 9.74
CA ASP A 51 -8.68 2.52 10.98
C ASP A 51 -7.99 1.22 11.43
N ASP A 52 -7.13 1.34 12.44
CA ASP A 52 -6.33 0.22 12.96
C ASP A 52 -7.19 -0.93 13.48
N LYS A 53 -8.35 -0.65 14.07
CA LYS A 53 -9.26 -1.69 14.57
C LYS A 53 -9.83 -2.53 13.45
N SER A 54 -10.22 -1.89 12.35
CA SER A 54 -10.65 -2.62 11.15
C SER A 54 -9.50 -3.40 10.53
N ALA A 55 -8.28 -2.87 10.53
CA ALA A 55 -7.10 -3.57 10.02
C ALA A 55 -6.75 -4.83 10.84
N GLU A 56 -6.77 -4.73 12.17
CA GLU A 56 -6.56 -5.86 13.10
C GLU A 56 -7.61 -6.95 12.90
N LEU A 57 -8.90 -6.59 12.91
CA LEU A 57 -9.98 -7.55 12.67
C LEU A 57 -9.90 -8.19 11.28
N LEU A 58 -9.55 -7.41 10.25
CA LEU A 58 -9.39 -7.91 8.89
C LEU A 58 -8.25 -8.93 8.82
N TRP A 59 -7.14 -8.68 9.51
CA TRP A 59 -6.02 -9.61 9.57
C TRP A 59 -6.42 -10.94 10.23
N GLU A 60 -7.06 -10.89 11.39
CA GLU A 60 -7.53 -12.09 12.11
C GLU A 60 -8.47 -12.95 11.24
N LEU A 61 -9.50 -12.32 10.66
CA LEU A 61 -10.45 -13.00 9.80
C LEU A 61 -9.78 -13.60 8.55
N SER A 62 -8.88 -12.84 7.92
CA SER A 62 -8.19 -13.31 6.71
C SER A 62 -7.28 -14.49 7.01
N ALA A 63 -6.52 -14.44 8.11
CA ALA A 63 -5.69 -15.53 8.58
C ALA A 63 -6.52 -16.81 8.84
N ASP A 64 -7.68 -16.68 9.46
CA ASP A 64 -8.58 -17.80 9.72
C ASP A 64 -9.24 -18.36 8.46
N LEU A 65 -9.54 -17.52 7.47
CA LEU A 65 -10.10 -17.94 6.18
C LEU A 65 -9.10 -18.77 5.37
N VAL A 66 -7.83 -18.39 5.39
CA VAL A 66 -6.75 -19.11 4.69
C VAL A 66 -6.09 -20.19 5.56
N LYS A 67 -6.58 -20.42 6.78
CA LYS A 67 -6.05 -21.40 7.73
C LYS A 67 -4.56 -21.21 8.01
N LEU A 68 -4.16 -19.94 8.17
CA LEU A 68 -2.77 -19.59 8.51
C LEU A 68 -2.43 -20.15 9.90
N GLU A 69 -1.35 -20.93 9.98
CA GLU A 69 -0.89 -21.52 11.24
C GLU A 69 -0.43 -20.44 12.23
N ASP A 70 -0.70 -20.65 13.52
CA ASP A 70 -0.45 -19.64 14.55
C ASP A 70 1.02 -19.22 14.69
N LYS A 71 1.97 -20.09 14.34
CA LYS A 71 3.41 -19.73 14.34
C LYS A 71 3.79 -18.68 13.28
N TYR A 72 2.90 -18.37 12.35
CA TYR A 72 3.08 -17.33 11.33
C TYR A 72 2.20 -16.11 11.57
N LYS A 73 1.40 -16.12 12.65
CA LYS A 73 0.70 -14.92 13.13
C LYS A 73 1.71 -14.07 13.92
N LEU A 74 1.65 -12.75 13.71
CA LEU A 74 2.53 -11.76 14.32
C LEU A 74 2.25 -11.59 15.82
#